data_AF-A0A388KEG4-F1
#
_entry.id   AF-A0A388KEG4-F1
#
_cell.length_a   1.000
_cell.length_b   1.000
_cell.length_c   1.000
_cell.angle_alpha   90.00
_cell.angle_beta   90.00
_cell.angle_gamma   90.00
#
_symmetry.space_group_name_H-M   'P 1'
#
loop_
_entity.id
_entity.type
_entity.pdbx_description
1 polymer ?
#
loop_
_entity_poly.entity_id
_entity_poly.type
_entity_poly.pdbx_seq_one_letter_code
_entity_poly.pdbx_strand_id
1 'polypeptide(L)'
;MRTCYNCGQRGHISRYCPLPDQRLNNGQLPISTALVPTQTPILTVPARPSQPNVGTIVLSYGNDSAGEGYIGKRVRTLEEIVGKIKVKPDADEAKEQAVREEEERKKREWEDEERRPHEKEREDFQARINKEVLHEMKMAADRRFKALEEVIHALQKQFEDVEANAEVWKAEALRPGNKRGGVAIGSTPVTQTRVHPRMTPAETPTTARRVDQRLKGIIERHQAEVGILQDMRLKEMNARKQSEHELERLKEEMAKLDVENRKATRSNLKARMDAAAVQTAR
;
A
#
# COMPACT_ATOMS: atom_id res chain seq x y z
N MET A 1 1.70 12.57 11.03
CA MET A 1 2.44 12.20 9.80
C MET A 1 3.93 12.32 10.05
N ARG A 2 4.72 11.29 9.75
CA ARG A 2 6.17 11.29 9.99
C ARG A 2 6.87 12.13 8.91
N THR A 3 7.86 12.92 9.31
CA THR A 3 8.79 13.63 8.42
C THR A 3 9.93 12.70 8.02
N CYS A 4 10.42 12.84 6.80
CA CYS A 4 11.56 12.08 6.32
C CYS A 4 12.85 12.57 6.98
N TYR A 5 13.65 11.67 7.55
CA TYR A 5 14.94 12.03 8.16
C TYR A 5 16.07 12.24 7.14
N ASN A 6 15.85 11.93 5.86
CA ASN A 6 16.83 12.20 4.79
C ASN A 6 16.63 13.61 4.19
N CYS A 7 15.40 14.02 3.89
CA CYS A 7 15.12 15.29 3.20
C CYS A 7 14.22 16.28 3.95
N GLY A 8 13.71 15.92 5.13
CA GLY A 8 12.84 16.78 5.95
C GLY A 8 11.40 16.94 5.45
N GLN A 9 11.06 16.44 4.26
CA GLN A 9 9.70 16.55 3.72
C GLN A 9 8.71 15.63 4.44
N ARG A 10 7.45 16.06 4.53
CA ARG A 10 6.34 15.29 5.14
C ARG A 10 5.77 14.30 4.12
N GLY A 11 5.29 13.16 4.60
CA GLY A 11 4.56 12.17 3.77
C GLY A 11 5.32 10.89 3.48
N HIS A 12 6.61 10.80 3.82
CA HIS A 12 7.39 9.57 3.73
C HIS A 12 8.45 9.49 4.85
N ILE A 13 8.97 8.29 5.07
CA ILE A 13 10.07 8.00 6.02
C ILE A 13 11.33 7.70 5.18
N SER A 14 12.54 7.83 5.73
CA SER A 14 13.80 7.79 4.96
C SER A 14 13.98 6.61 4.01
N ARG A 15 13.38 5.46 4.32
CA ARG A 15 13.40 4.26 3.45
C ARG A 15 12.67 4.42 2.12
N TYR A 16 11.73 5.37 2.05
CA TYR A 16 10.91 5.66 0.87
C TYR A 16 11.21 7.05 0.31
N CYS A 17 12.41 7.60 0.60
CA CYS A 17 12.80 8.89 0.07
C CYS A 17 13.22 8.74 -1.40
N PRO A 18 12.67 9.54 -2.33
CA PRO A 18 13.07 9.52 -3.73
C PRO A 18 14.44 10.15 -3.98
N LEU A 19 15.04 10.77 -2.96
CA LEU A 19 16.38 11.36 -3.01
C LEU A 19 17.42 10.37 -2.45
N PRO A 20 18.64 10.34 -3.01
CA PRO A 20 19.71 9.48 -2.52
C PRO A 20 20.01 9.76 -1.05
N ASP A 21 20.38 8.73 -0.29
CA ASP A 21 20.63 8.83 1.15
C ASP A 21 21.83 9.73 1.42
N GLN A 22 21.60 10.91 1.99
CA GLN A 22 22.66 11.88 2.31
C GLN A 22 23.65 11.31 3.33
N ARG A 23 23.26 10.29 4.10
CA ARG A 23 24.15 9.63 5.06
C ARG A 23 25.28 8.84 4.40
N LEU A 24 25.10 8.42 3.15
CA LEU A 24 26.10 7.62 2.43
C LEU A 24 27.07 8.47 1.61
N ASN A 25 26.79 9.75 1.38
CA ASN A 25 27.46 10.52 0.34
C ASN A 25 28.25 11.75 0.81
N ASN A 26 28.55 11.95 2.10
CA ASN A 26 29.52 12.98 2.47
C ASN A 26 30.17 12.80 3.85
N GLY A 27 31.41 12.28 3.82
CA GLY A 27 32.43 12.51 4.84
C GLY A 27 33.00 13.92 4.75
N GLN A 28 32.16 14.94 4.96
CA GLN A 28 32.63 16.30 5.18
C GLN A 28 31.62 17.09 6.01
N LEU A 29 31.83 17.11 7.32
CA LEU A 29 31.37 18.19 8.19
C LEU A 29 32.28 19.41 7.92
N PRO A 30 31.76 20.65 8.06
CA PRO A 30 31.73 21.22 9.40
C PRO A 30 30.42 21.95 9.78
N ILE A 31 29.99 21.66 11.02
CA ILE A 31 29.69 22.62 12.10
C ILE A 31 28.77 23.80 11.75
N SER A 32 27.52 23.79 12.25
CA SER A 32 27.07 24.80 13.24
C SER A 32 25.58 24.71 13.62
N THR A 33 25.40 24.55 14.94
CA THR A 33 24.44 25.22 15.84
C THR A 33 22.93 25.23 15.55
N ALA A 34 22.23 24.65 16.53
CA ALA A 34 20.87 24.95 16.98
C ALA A 34 20.43 26.41 16.81
N LEU A 35 19.16 26.63 16.48
CA LEU A 35 18.25 27.48 17.25
C LEU A 35 16.77 27.31 16.81
N VAL A 36 15.91 27.53 17.79
CA VAL A 36 14.44 27.48 17.87
C VAL A 36 13.76 28.51 16.93
N PRO A 37 12.48 28.34 16.51
CA PRO A 37 11.84 29.27 15.58
C PRO A 37 11.28 30.52 16.26
N THR A 38 11.67 31.70 15.77
CA THR A 38 11.08 33.01 16.09
C THR A 38 10.52 33.67 14.84
N GLN A 39 9.26 34.10 14.94
CA GLN A 39 8.61 35.33 14.43
C GLN A 39 8.83 35.87 12.99
N THR A 40 7.70 36.38 12.49
CA THR A 40 7.35 37.20 11.32
C THR A 40 8.33 38.27 10.81
N PRO A 41 8.31 38.58 9.50
CA PRO A 41 8.57 39.93 8.95
C PRO A 41 7.33 40.45 8.17
N ILE A 42 6.78 41.66 8.31
CA ILE A 42 7.25 43.06 8.15
C ILE A 42 7.92 43.34 6.80
N LEU A 43 7.18 44.07 5.93
CA LEU A 43 7.63 44.62 4.65
C LEU A 43 8.00 46.11 4.82
N THR A 44 9.14 46.51 4.27
CA THR A 44 9.70 47.87 4.32
C THR A 44 9.63 48.55 2.95
N VAL A 45 9.26 49.84 2.97
CA VAL A 45 9.12 50.80 1.87
C VAL A 45 10.47 51.38 1.44
N PRO A 46 10.67 51.81 0.17
CA PRO A 46 11.75 52.73 -0.20
C PRO A 46 11.30 54.19 -0.38
N ALA A 47 12.26 55.09 -0.17
CA ALA A 47 12.10 56.52 0.03
C ALA A 47 11.96 57.39 -1.25
N ARG A 48 11.53 58.62 -0.96
CA ARG A 48 11.29 59.83 -1.78
C ARG A 48 12.50 60.32 -2.59
N PRO A 49 12.25 61.07 -3.69
CA PRO A 49 12.94 62.37 -3.81
C PRO A 49 12.01 63.55 -4.18
N SER A 50 12.39 64.71 -3.61
CA SER A 50 12.23 66.11 -4.02
C SER A 50 11.10 66.58 -4.95
N GLN A 51 10.38 67.62 -4.49
CA GLN A 51 9.47 68.48 -5.27
C GLN A 51 10.18 69.31 -6.35
N PRO A 52 9.42 69.93 -7.28
CA PRO A 52 9.08 71.34 -7.06
C PRO A 52 7.59 71.69 -7.33
N ASN A 53 7.01 72.36 -6.34
CA ASN A 53 6.20 73.58 -6.42
C ASN A 53 5.37 73.87 -7.71
N VAL A 54 4.05 73.66 -7.64
CA VAL A 54 3.06 74.46 -8.37
C VAL A 54 1.95 74.82 -7.39
N GLY A 55 1.88 76.12 -7.05
CA GLY A 55 0.93 76.66 -6.09
C GLY A 55 -0.50 76.55 -6.59
N THR A 56 -1.39 76.01 -5.74
CA THR A 56 -2.83 76.18 -5.88
C THR A 56 -3.31 76.93 -4.65
N ILE A 57 -3.73 78.17 -4.86
CA ILE A 57 -4.35 79.05 -3.88
C ILE A 57 -5.67 78.38 -3.45
N VAL A 58 -5.73 77.87 -2.22
CA VAL A 58 -6.99 77.50 -1.58
C VAL A 58 -7.56 78.78 -0.97
N LEU A 59 -8.55 79.37 -1.63
CA LEU A 59 -9.37 80.41 -1.03
C LEU A 59 -10.25 79.75 0.05
N SER A 60 -9.88 80.00 1.30
CA SER A 60 -10.69 79.74 2.47
C SER A 60 -11.87 80.71 2.46
N TYR A 61 -13.02 80.28 1.93
CA TYR A 61 -14.29 80.91 2.23
C TYR A 61 -14.87 80.26 3.49
N GLY A 62 -15.19 81.11 4.46
CA GLY A 62 -15.78 80.73 5.74
C GLY A 62 -17.04 79.90 5.53
N ASN A 63 -17.10 78.77 6.22
CA ASN A 63 -18.26 77.92 6.27
C ASN A 63 -19.18 78.45 7.39
N ASP A 64 -19.91 79.51 7.08
CA ASP A 64 -21.03 79.95 7.90
C ASP A 64 -22.21 79.02 7.68
N SER A 65 -22.72 78.50 8.79
CA SER A 65 -23.95 77.75 8.94
C SER A 65 -25.09 78.31 8.10
N ALA A 66 -25.77 77.45 7.30
CA ALA A 66 -27.23 77.35 7.24
C ALA A 66 -27.69 76.55 6.01
N GLY A 67 -28.55 75.57 6.27
CA GLY A 67 -29.67 75.28 5.39
C GLY A 67 -29.33 74.65 4.04
N GLU A 68 -29.45 73.32 3.99
CA GLU A 68 -29.96 72.54 2.86
C GLU A 68 -30.51 73.37 1.68
N GLY A 69 -29.61 73.79 0.78
CA GLY A 69 -29.97 74.54 -0.43
C GLY A 69 -30.73 73.67 -1.42
N TYR A 70 -31.51 74.31 -2.30
CA TYR A 70 -32.36 73.67 -3.32
C TYR A 70 -31.66 72.55 -4.12
N ILE A 71 -30.37 72.70 -4.39
CA ILE A 71 -29.54 71.70 -5.08
C ILE A 71 -29.34 70.46 -4.20
N GLY A 72 -29.01 70.62 -2.91
CA GLY A 72 -28.87 69.50 -1.96
C GLY A 72 -30.18 68.74 -1.72
N LYS A 73 -31.33 69.45 -1.71
CA LYS A 73 -32.66 68.83 -1.64
C LYS A 73 -32.92 67.91 -2.81
N ARG A 74 -32.69 68.41 -4.03
CA ARG A 74 -32.86 67.64 -5.28
C ARG A 74 -31.92 66.44 -5.36
N VAL A 75 -30.67 66.59 -4.94
CA VAL A 75 -29.70 65.48 -4.90
C VAL A 75 -30.18 64.40 -3.94
N ARG A 76 -30.66 64.73 -2.74
CA ARG A 76 -31.23 63.75 -1.81
C ARG A 76 -32.45 63.02 -2.37
N THR A 77 -33.36 63.73 -3.04
CA THR A 77 -34.53 63.10 -3.66
C THR A 77 -34.12 62.17 -4.81
N LEU A 78 -33.11 62.55 -5.58
CA LEU A 78 -32.55 61.71 -6.64
C LEU A 78 -31.84 60.47 -6.06
N GLU A 79 -31.06 60.63 -4.99
CA GLU A 79 -30.44 59.52 -4.26
C GLU A 79 -31.49 58.54 -3.71
N GLU A 80 -32.60 59.05 -3.19
CA GLU A 80 -33.72 58.23 -2.72
C GLU A 80 -34.40 57.46 -3.86
N ILE A 81 -34.65 58.12 -5.00
CA ILE A 81 -35.25 57.49 -6.19
C ILE A 81 -34.29 56.44 -6.79
N VAL A 82 -33.00 56.76 -6.92
CA VAL A 82 -31.97 55.83 -7.41
C VAL A 82 -31.80 54.66 -6.45
N GLY A 83 -31.85 54.91 -5.14
CA GLY A 83 -31.84 53.85 -4.13
C GLY A 83 -33.03 52.89 -4.30
N LYS A 84 -34.24 53.42 -4.47
CA LYS A 84 -35.44 52.59 -4.73
C LYS A 84 -35.35 51.80 -6.04
N ILE A 85 -34.71 52.36 -7.07
CA ILE A 85 -34.49 51.68 -8.35
C ILE A 85 -33.44 50.56 -8.21
N LYS A 86 -32.41 50.73 -7.38
CA LYS A 86 -31.33 49.74 -7.17
C LYS A 86 -31.70 48.57 -6.25
N VAL A 87 -32.56 48.79 -5.25
CA VAL A 87 -32.95 47.72 -4.30
C VAL A 87 -33.55 46.50 -4.98
N LYS A 88 -34.31 46.66 -6.07
CA LYS A 88 -34.90 45.54 -6.81
C LYS A 88 -33.87 44.69 -7.58
N PRO A 89 -33.03 45.25 -8.46
CA PRO A 89 -31.99 44.48 -9.15
C PRO A 89 -30.98 43.88 -8.17
N ASP A 90 -30.59 44.58 -7.10
CA ASP A 90 -29.69 44.03 -6.08
C ASP A 90 -30.34 42.83 -5.36
N ALA A 91 -31.64 42.92 -5.04
CA ALA A 91 -32.38 41.81 -4.43
C ALA A 91 -32.62 40.64 -5.38
N ASP A 92 -32.78 40.90 -6.68
CA ASP A 92 -32.96 39.85 -7.68
C ASP A 92 -31.63 39.18 -8.04
N GLU A 93 -30.53 39.94 -8.10
CA GLU A 93 -29.16 39.40 -8.21
C GLU A 93 -28.78 38.54 -7.00
N ALA A 94 -29.14 38.97 -5.78
CA ALA A 94 -28.92 38.17 -4.57
C ALA A 94 -29.72 36.85 -4.58
N LYS A 95 -30.95 36.85 -5.10
CA LYS A 95 -31.74 35.62 -5.27
C LYS A 95 -31.13 34.71 -6.33
N GLU A 96 -30.68 35.28 -7.44
CA GLU A 96 -30.03 34.51 -8.52
C GLU A 96 -28.71 33.89 -8.05
N GLN A 97 -27.93 34.62 -7.25
CA GLN A 97 -26.74 34.09 -6.59
C GLN A 97 -27.09 32.97 -5.60
N ALA A 98 -28.13 33.13 -4.78
CA ALA A 98 -28.58 32.09 -3.85
C ALA A 98 -29.05 30.81 -4.58
N VAL A 99 -29.73 30.94 -5.71
CA VAL A 99 -30.14 29.80 -6.55
C VAL A 99 -28.91 29.10 -7.14
N ARG A 100 -27.95 29.85 -7.70
CA ARG A 100 -26.70 29.28 -8.21
C ARG A 100 -25.89 28.55 -7.13
N GLU A 101 -25.79 29.11 -5.94
CA GLU A 101 -25.12 28.47 -4.80
C GLU A 101 -25.83 27.18 -4.36
N GLU A 102 -27.17 27.17 -4.35
CA GLU A 102 -27.95 25.97 -4.03
C GLU A 102 -27.79 24.88 -5.10
N GLU A 103 -27.75 25.25 -6.38
CA GLU A 103 -27.48 24.34 -7.50
C GLU A 103 -26.07 23.77 -7.42
N GLU A 104 -25.05 24.58 -7.12
CA GLU A 104 -23.69 24.10 -6.89
C GLU A 104 -23.61 23.16 -5.69
N ARG A 105 -24.31 23.47 -4.60
CA ARG A 105 -24.37 22.59 -3.43
C ARG A 105 -24.99 21.24 -3.79
N LYS A 106 -26.11 21.23 -4.50
CA LYS A 106 -26.76 20.00 -4.97
C LYS A 106 -25.86 19.21 -5.92
N LYS A 107 -25.12 19.89 -6.79
CA LYS A 107 -24.14 19.25 -7.69
C LYS A 107 -23.02 18.58 -6.91
N ARG A 108 -22.46 19.25 -5.89
CA ARG A 108 -21.43 18.66 -5.00
C ARG A 108 -21.97 17.46 -4.23
N GLU A 109 -23.19 17.56 -3.71
CA GLU A 109 -23.86 16.45 -3.01
C GLU A 109 -24.10 15.24 -3.94
N TRP A 110 -24.51 15.49 -5.18
CA TRP A 110 -24.65 14.45 -6.20
C TRP A 110 -23.31 13.79 -6.54
N GLU A 111 -22.26 14.59 -6.79
CA GLU A 111 -20.91 14.09 -7.08
C GLU A 111 -20.31 13.31 -5.89
N ASP A 112 -20.59 13.74 -4.64
CA ASP A 112 -20.22 13.00 -3.44
C ASP A 112 -21.00 11.68 -3.32
N GLU A 113 -22.32 11.69 -3.56
CA GLU A 113 -23.15 10.47 -3.57
C GLU A 113 -22.72 9.48 -4.65
N GLU A 114 -22.30 9.96 -5.82
CA GLU A 114 -21.79 9.12 -6.91
C GLU A 114 -20.43 8.50 -6.59
N ARG A 115 -19.57 9.20 -5.83
CA ARG A 115 -18.25 8.68 -5.41
C ARG A 115 -18.34 7.65 -4.28
N ARG A 116 -19.28 7.83 -3.34
CA ARG A 116 -19.48 6.93 -2.18
C ARG A 116 -19.56 5.43 -2.51
N PRO A 117 -20.34 4.95 -3.51
CA PRO A 117 -20.47 3.52 -3.77
C PRO A 117 -19.16 2.89 -4.21
N HIS A 118 -18.36 3.57 -5.03
CA HIS A 118 -17.09 3.02 -5.53
C HIS A 118 -16.01 2.93 -4.42
N GLU A 119 -16.01 3.86 -3.46
CA GLU A 119 -15.16 3.75 -2.27
C GLU A 119 -15.62 2.59 -1.37
N LYS A 120 -16.94 2.49 -1.13
CA LYS A 120 -17.54 1.40 -0.37
C LYS A 120 -17.28 0.02 -1.01
N GLU A 121 -17.37 -0.10 -2.33
CA GLU A 121 -17.06 -1.34 -3.04
C GLU A 121 -15.60 -1.78 -2.87
N ARG A 122 -14.66 -0.83 -2.86
CA ARG A 122 -13.25 -1.10 -2.59
C ARG A 122 -13.03 -1.57 -1.16
N GLU A 123 -13.68 -0.90 -0.19
CA GLU A 123 -13.64 -1.30 1.20
C GLU A 123 -14.25 -2.69 1.42
N ASP A 124 -15.40 -2.97 0.79
CA ASP A 124 -16.08 -4.26 0.87
C ASP A 124 -15.26 -5.37 0.22
N PHE A 125 -14.61 -5.09 -0.91
CA PHE A 125 -13.68 -6.02 -1.56
C PHE A 125 -12.48 -6.32 -0.66
N GLN A 126 -11.87 -5.29 -0.07
CA GLN A 126 -10.75 -5.47 0.86
C GLN A 126 -11.18 -6.22 2.12
N ALA A 127 -12.37 -5.94 2.64
CA ALA A 127 -12.93 -6.63 3.80
C ALA A 127 -13.20 -8.11 3.49
N ARG A 128 -13.66 -8.44 2.28
CA ARG A 128 -13.83 -9.83 1.83
C ARG A 128 -12.50 -10.57 1.76
N ILE A 129 -11.49 -9.98 1.13
CA ILE A 129 -10.14 -10.57 1.06
C ILE A 129 -9.56 -10.75 2.47
N ASN A 130 -9.66 -9.74 3.33
CA ASN A 130 -9.14 -9.83 4.70
C ASN A 130 -9.84 -10.96 5.48
N LYS A 131 -11.16 -11.11 5.34
CA LYS A 131 -11.91 -12.22 5.95
C LYS A 131 -11.45 -13.59 5.44
N GLU A 132 -11.23 -13.71 4.13
CA GLU A 132 -10.77 -14.96 3.51
C GLU A 132 -9.35 -15.32 3.96
N VAL A 133 -8.42 -14.36 3.97
CA VAL A 133 -7.06 -14.56 4.49
C VAL A 133 -7.09 -14.95 5.97
N LEU A 134 -7.90 -14.29 6.79
CA LEU A 134 -8.05 -14.64 8.21
C LEU A 134 -8.64 -16.04 8.38
N HIS A 135 -9.60 -16.44 7.55
CA HIS A 135 -10.17 -17.77 7.56
C HIS A 135 -9.13 -18.84 7.20
N GLU A 136 -8.37 -18.63 6.12
CA GLU A 136 -7.28 -19.53 5.72
C GLU A 136 -6.19 -19.64 6.80
N MET A 137 -5.81 -18.52 7.41
CA MET A 137 -4.86 -18.54 8.53
C MET A 137 -5.39 -19.33 9.73
N LYS A 138 -6.69 -19.18 10.05
CA LYS A 138 -7.34 -19.95 11.12
C LYS A 138 -7.35 -21.44 10.80
N MET A 139 -7.79 -21.83 9.60
CA MET A 139 -7.81 -23.23 9.17
C MET A 139 -6.41 -23.84 9.14
N ALA A 140 -5.39 -23.06 8.75
CA ALA A 140 -3.99 -23.50 8.79
C ALA A 140 -3.49 -23.69 10.24
N ALA A 141 -3.90 -22.82 11.17
CA ALA A 141 -3.60 -22.99 12.59
C ALA A 141 -4.27 -24.24 13.16
N ASP A 142 -5.57 -24.43 12.89
CA ASP A 142 -6.34 -25.59 13.35
C ASP A 142 -5.73 -26.91 12.84
N ARG A 143 -5.30 -26.95 11.56
CA ARG A 143 -4.55 -28.10 11.00
C ARG A 143 -3.25 -28.37 11.75
N ARG A 144 -2.49 -27.33 12.10
CA ARG A 144 -1.24 -27.47 12.87
C ARG A 144 -1.50 -27.95 14.29
N PHE A 145 -2.53 -27.43 14.95
CA PHE A 145 -2.91 -27.87 16.29
C PHE A 145 -3.31 -29.34 16.29
N LYS A 146 -4.17 -29.75 15.36
CA LYS A 146 -4.56 -31.16 15.22
C LYS A 146 -3.35 -32.08 15.01
N ALA A 147 -2.41 -31.69 14.15
CA ALA A 147 -1.19 -32.47 13.94
C ALA A 147 -0.32 -32.56 15.21
N LEU A 148 -0.25 -31.48 16.00
CA LEU A 148 0.47 -31.49 17.27
C LEU A 148 -0.23 -32.38 18.32
N GLU A 149 -1.56 -32.35 18.38
CA GLU A 149 -2.36 -33.23 19.25
C GLU A 149 -2.13 -34.71 18.90
N GLU A 150 -2.12 -35.06 17.61
CA GLU A 150 -1.82 -36.42 17.16
C GLU A 150 -0.41 -36.87 17.59
N VAL A 151 0.59 -35.98 17.50
CA VAL A 151 1.96 -36.26 17.98
C VAL A 151 1.99 -36.45 19.49
N ILE A 152 1.28 -35.62 20.26
CA ILE A 152 1.20 -35.75 21.73
C ILE A 152 0.59 -37.10 22.11
N HIS A 153 -0.52 -37.48 21.48
CA HIS A 153 -1.16 -38.77 21.73
C HIS A 153 -0.27 -39.96 21.35
N ALA A 154 0.44 -39.87 20.22
CA ALA A 154 1.37 -40.90 19.81
C ALA A 154 2.52 -41.06 20.82
N LEU A 155 3.07 -39.95 21.32
CA LEU A 155 4.13 -39.98 22.33
C LEU A 155 3.63 -40.52 23.67
N GLN A 156 2.44 -40.12 24.12
CA GLN A 156 1.81 -40.66 25.33
C GLN A 156 1.66 -42.19 25.24
N LYS A 157 1.12 -42.69 24.12
CA LYS A 157 1.01 -44.12 23.88
C LYS A 157 2.37 -44.83 23.89
N GLN A 158 3.41 -44.23 23.30
CA GLN A 158 4.75 -44.81 23.35
C GLN A 158 5.29 -44.92 24.78
N PHE A 159 5.01 -43.93 25.65
CA PHE A 159 5.39 -44.02 27.06
C PHE A 159 4.64 -45.15 27.77
N GLU A 160 3.33 -45.27 27.55
CA GLU A 160 2.51 -46.36 28.10
C GLU A 160 3.02 -47.74 27.63
N ASP A 161 3.32 -47.91 26.35
CA ASP A 161 3.84 -49.16 25.79
C ASP A 161 5.21 -49.53 26.40
N VAL A 162 6.10 -48.54 26.59
CA VAL A 162 7.40 -48.73 27.24
C VAL A 162 7.25 -49.11 28.71
N GLU A 163 6.33 -48.45 29.42
CA GLU A 163 6.03 -48.75 30.82
C GLU A 163 5.43 -50.14 30.98
N ALA A 164 4.44 -50.51 30.16
CA ALA A 164 3.84 -51.84 30.13
C ALA A 164 4.89 -52.92 29.84
N ASN A 165 5.78 -52.69 28.87
CA ASN A 165 6.89 -53.60 28.58
C ASN A 165 7.84 -53.72 29.79
N ALA A 166 8.17 -52.61 30.46
CA ALA A 166 9.00 -52.64 31.66
C ALA A 166 8.34 -53.45 32.79
N GLU A 167 7.03 -53.32 32.99
CA GLU A 167 6.27 -54.13 33.95
C GLU A 167 6.28 -55.63 33.60
N VAL A 168 6.15 -55.99 32.32
CA VAL A 168 6.29 -57.38 31.87
C VAL A 168 7.68 -57.93 32.21
N TRP A 169 8.75 -57.17 31.94
CA TRP A 169 10.12 -57.59 32.29
C TRP A 169 10.33 -57.70 33.80
N LYS A 170 9.73 -56.81 34.60
CA LYS A 170 9.76 -56.90 36.08
C LYS A 170 9.05 -58.17 36.56
N ALA A 171 7.85 -58.46 36.05
CA ALA A 171 7.09 -59.65 36.40
C ALA A 171 7.83 -60.94 36.01
N GLU A 172 8.43 -60.96 34.81
CA GLU A 172 9.25 -62.07 34.31
C GLU A 172 10.47 -62.33 35.21
N ALA A 173 11.15 -61.27 35.66
CA ALA A 173 12.28 -61.38 36.57
C ALA A 173 11.88 -61.99 37.93
N LEU A 174 10.69 -61.66 38.44
CA LEU A 174 10.14 -62.13 39.71
C LEU A 174 9.42 -63.49 39.62
N ARG A 175 9.31 -64.08 38.43
CA ARG A 175 8.55 -65.33 38.23
C ARG A 175 9.17 -66.50 39.00
N PRO A 176 8.39 -67.24 39.81
CA PRO A 176 8.86 -68.42 40.53
C PRO A 176 9.47 -69.47 39.57
N GLY A 177 10.66 -69.98 39.89
CA GLY A 177 11.42 -70.91 39.04
C GLY A 177 12.49 -70.27 38.16
N ASN A 178 12.61 -68.93 38.15
CA ASN A 178 13.74 -68.24 37.53
C ASN A 178 15.02 -68.46 38.37
N LYS A 179 15.89 -69.39 37.95
CA LYS A 179 17.18 -69.70 38.61
C LYS A 179 18.27 -68.64 38.39
N ARG A 180 17.90 -67.40 38.05
CA ARG A 180 18.81 -66.26 38.17
C ARG A 180 18.68 -65.75 39.60
N GLY A 181 19.38 -66.44 40.50
CA GLY A 181 19.47 -66.05 41.91
C GLY A 181 19.89 -64.58 42.02
N GLY A 182 19.36 -63.91 43.04
CA GLY A 182 19.72 -62.54 43.37
C GLY A 182 21.24 -62.39 43.36
N VAL A 183 21.73 -61.41 42.61
CA VAL A 183 23.13 -61.01 42.67
C VAL A 183 23.32 -60.44 44.07
N ALA A 184 23.79 -61.27 44.99
CA ALA A 184 24.51 -60.78 46.14
C ALA A 184 25.72 -60.02 45.60
N ILE A 185 25.78 -58.72 45.85
CA ILE A 185 26.99 -57.91 45.65
C ILE A 185 27.99 -58.39 46.72
N GLY A 186 28.65 -59.51 46.43
CA GLY A 186 29.80 -60.00 47.18
C GLY A 186 31.05 -59.26 46.70
N SER A 187 31.90 -58.89 47.66
CA SER A 187 33.12 -58.09 47.47
C SER A 187 33.89 -58.45 46.20
N THR A 188 34.23 -57.41 45.42
CA THR A 188 35.02 -57.49 44.18
C THR A 188 36.33 -58.25 44.39
N PRO A 189 36.53 -59.42 43.76
CA PRO A 189 37.83 -60.05 43.67
C PRO A 189 38.58 -59.51 42.43
N VAL A 190 39.85 -59.24 42.67
CA VAL A 190 40.86 -58.66 41.78
C VAL A 190 40.96 -59.35 40.41
N THR A 191 41.28 -58.53 39.41
CA THR A 191 41.65 -58.83 38.02
C THR A 191 42.59 -60.03 37.89
N GLN A 192 42.12 -61.10 37.25
CA GLN A 192 42.99 -61.97 36.46
C GLN A 192 42.29 -62.38 35.15
N THR A 193 42.95 -61.96 34.08
CA THR A 193 42.86 -62.30 32.67
C THR A 193 42.25 -63.68 32.40
N ARG A 194 41.13 -63.73 31.67
CA ARG A 194 40.64 -64.97 31.05
C ARG A 194 40.30 -64.74 29.59
N VAL A 195 40.88 -65.62 28.78
CA VAL A 195 40.78 -65.71 27.32
C VAL A 195 39.33 -65.85 26.88
N HIS A 196 38.89 -64.96 25.99
CA HIS A 196 37.58 -65.01 25.36
C HIS A 196 37.46 -66.25 24.46
N PRO A 197 36.45 -67.12 24.62
CA PRO A 197 36.09 -68.04 23.54
C PRO A 197 35.41 -67.23 22.45
N ARG A 198 35.78 -67.51 21.19
CA ARG A 198 35.23 -66.88 19.99
C ARG A 198 33.72 -67.18 19.90
N MET A 199 32.90 -66.22 20.30
CA MET A 199 31.47 -66.23 20.04
C MET A 199 31.25 -65.67 18.63
N THR A 200 30.71 -66.50 17.74
CA THR A 200 30.05 -66.04 16.52
C THR A 200 28.88 -65.14 16.92
N PRO A 201 28.82 -63.88 16.47
CA PRO A 201 27.66 -63.03 16.73
C PRO A 201 26.44 -63.67 16.04
N ALA A 202 25.40 -63.95 16.81
CA ALA A 202 24.08 -64.18 16.26
C ALA A 202 23.69 -62.96 15.41
N GLU A 203 23.08 -63.22 14.26
CA GLU A 203 22.63 -62.19 13.32
C GLU A 203 21.87 -61.09 14.08
N THR A 204 22.46 -59.89 14.09
CA THR A 204 21.75 -58.69 14.49
C THR A 204 20.51 -58.59 13.61
N PRO A 205 19.32 -58.30 14.17
CA PRO A 205 18.16 -58.04 13.33
C PRO A 205 18.55 -56.84 12.48
N THR A 206 18.74 -57.10 11.20
CA THR A 206 19.03 -56.14 10.15
C THR A 206 18.20 -54.91 10.45
N THR A 207 18.86 -53.81 10.78
CA THR A 207 18.21 -52.51 10.94
C THR A 207 17.58 -52.20 9.60
N ALA A 208 16.32 -52.58 9.43
CA ALA A 208 15.46 -52.09 8.37
C ALA A 208 15.66 -50.57 8.37
N ARG A 209 16.34 -50.09 7.33
CA ARG A 209 16.80 -48.71 7.11
C ARG A 209 16.08 -47.71 8.01
N ARG A 210 16.68 -47.33 9.14
CA ARG A 210 16.33 -46.05 9.75
C ARG A 210 16.81 -45.00 8.75
N VAL A 211 15.91 -44.56 7.87
CA VAL A 211 16.17 -43.42 6.99
C VAL A 211 16.55 -42.28 7.93
N ASP A 212 17.74 -41.72 7.77
CA ASP A 212 18.19 -40.60 8.59
C ASP A 212 17.18 -39.46 8.44
N GLN A 213 16.40 -39.23 9.49
CA GLN A 213 15.29 -38.28 9.52
C GLN A 213 15.78 -36.86 9.17
N ARG A 214 17.06 -36.56 9.48
CA ARG A 214 17.69 -35.28 9.13
C ARG A 214 17.91 -35.16 7.63
N LEU A 215 18.39 -36.23 6.98
CA LEU A 215 18.61 -36.25 5.54
C LEU A 215 17.27 -36.18 4.78
N LYS A 216 16.25 -36.89 5.27
CA LYS A 216 14.89 -36.82 4.74
C LYS A 216 14.35 -35.38 4.77
N GLY A 217 14.48 -34.68 5.89
CA GLY A 217 14.04 -33.28 6.01
C GLY A 217 14.85 -32.27 5.18
N ILE A 218 16.09 -32.60 4.79
CA ILE A 218 16.86 -31.77 3.84
C ILE A 218 16.32 -31.96 2.42
N ILE A 219 16.07 -33.21 2.01
CA ILE A 219 15.56 -33.54 0.69
C ILE A 219 14.16 -32.94 0.49
N GLU A 220 13.28 -33.05 1.49
CA GLU A 220 11.93 -32.49 1.43
C GLU A 220 11.94 -30.96 1.31
N ARG A 221 12.82 -30.27 2.05
CA ARG A 221 12.97 -28.80 1.92
C ARG A 221 13.49 -28.41 0.54
N HIS A 222 14.49 -29.10 0.03
CA HIS A 222 15.02 -28.85 -1.30
C HIS A 222 13.96 -29.09 -2.39
N GLN A 223 13.18 -30.16 -2.29
CA GLN A 223 12.07 -30.44 -3.20
C GLN A 223 11.00 -29.34 -3.15
N ALA A 224 10.65 -28.85 -1.96
CA ALA A 224 9.72 -27.74 -1.80
C ALA A 224 10.25 -26.44 -2.43
N GLU A 225 11.53 -26.10 -2.20
CA GLU A 225 12.18 -24.94 -2.82
C GLU A 225 12.19 -25.04 -4.35
N VAL A 226 12.54 -26.20 -4.89
CA VAL A 226 12.50 -26.46 -6.35
C VAL A 226 11.06 -26.31 -6.88
N GLY A 227 10.07 -26.83 -6.16
CA GLY A 227 8.65 -26.66 -6.52
C GLY A 227 8.23 -25.19 -6.58
N ILE A 228 8.60 -24.40 -5.57
CA ILE A 228 8.31 -22.94 -5.55
C ILE A 228 8.98 -22.24 -6.74
N LEU A 229 10.23 -22.57 -7.04
CA LEU A 229 10.96 -21.97 -8.18
C LEU A 229 10.32 -22.35 -9.52
N GLN A 230 9.86 -23.59 -9.68
CA GLN A 230 9.14 -24.03 -10.87
C GLN A 230 7.81 -23.28 -11.03
N ASP A 231 7.05 -23.14 -9.95
CA ASP A 231 5.79 -22.40 -9.93
C ASP A 231 5.98 -20.92 -10.26
N MET A 232 7.00 -20.29 -9.68
CA MET A 232 7.35 -18.90 -10.00
C MET A 232 7.70 -18.74 -11.47
N ARG A 233 8.54 -19.63 -12.01
CA ARG A 233 8.94 -19.59 -13.42
C ARG A 233 7.76 -19.81 -14.37
N LEU A 234 6.85 -20.71 -14.01
CA LEU A 234 5.63 -20.96 -14.79
C LEU A 234 4.70 -19.74 -14.78
N LYS A 235 4.51 -19.10 -13.61
CA LYS A 235 3.72 -17.87 -13.48
C LYS A 235 4.31 -16.72 -14.29
N GLU A 236 5.63 -16.53 -14.23
CA GLU A 236 6.33 -15.52 -15.02
C GLU A 236 6.20 -15.76 -16.52
N MET A 237 6.36 -17.01 -16.98
CA MET A 237 6.16 -17.38 -18.37
C MET A 237 4.72 -17.11 -18.84
N ASN A 238 3.73 -17.46 -18.03
CA ASN A 238 2.32 -17.23 -18.34
C ASN A 238 1.99 -15.72 -18.40
N ALA A 239 2.51 -14.92 -17.46
CA ALA A 239 2.32 -13.48 -17.45
C ALA A 239 2.95 -12.81 -18.68
N ARG A 240 4.16 -13.25 -19.08
CA ARG A 240 4.80 -12.79 -20.32
C ARG A 240 3.93 -13.10 -21.54
N LYS A 241 3.45 -14.34 -21.66
CA LYS A 241 2.57 -14.74 -22.75
C LYS A 241 1.27 -13.93 -22.80
N GLN A 242 0.66 -13.63 -21.65
CA GLN A 242 -0.51 -12.76 -21.57
C GLN A 242 -0.19 -11.35 -22.06
N SER A 243 0.92 -10.76 -21.61
CA SER A 243 1.34 -9.44 -22.06
C SER A 243 1.66 -9.39 -23.56
N GLU A 244 2.23 -10.46 -24.13
CA GLU A 244 2.48 -10.57 -25.57
C GLU A 244 1.17 -10.61 -26.37
N HIS A 245 0.18 -11.39 -25.91
CA HIS A 245 -1.15 -11.40 -26.52
C HIS A 245 -1.85 -10.03 -26.43
N GLU A 246 -1.71 -9.31 -25.32
CA GLU A 246 -2.25 -7.95 -25.18
C GLU A 246 -1.56 -6.96 -26.12
N LEU A 247 -0.24 -7.04 -26.24
CA LEU A 247 0.53 -6.22 -27.19
C LEU A 247 0.13 -6.51 -28.63
N GLU A 248 -0.08 -7.78 -28.98
CA GLU A 248 -0.55 -8.17 -30.31
C GLU A 248 -1.94 -7.59 -30.60
N ARG A 249 -2.86 -7.69 -29.63
CA ARG A 249 -4.20 -7.09 -29.74
C ARG A 249 -4.15 -5.57 -29.93
N LEU A 250 -3.35 -4.87 -29.13
CA LEU A 250 -3.19 -3.42 -29.25
C LEU A 250 -2.53 -3.03 -30.58
N LYS A 251 -1.57 -3.81 -31.06
CA LYS A 251 -0.94 -3.61 -32.37
C LYS A 251 -1.94 -3.76 -33.51
N GLU A 252 -2.85 -4.72 -33.43
CA GLU A 252 -3.95 -4.86 -34.39
C GLU A 252 -4.93 -3.68 -34.34
N GLU A 253 -5.29 -3.21 -33.14
CA GLU A 253 -6.14 -2.03 -32.97
C GLU A 253 -5.49 -0.77 -33.56
N MET A 254 -4.20 -0.56 -33.28
CA MET A 254 -3.43 0.53 -33.88
C MET A 254 -3.36 0.43 -35.41
N ALA A 255 -3.20 -0.77 -35.97
CA ALA A 255 -3.22 -0.98 -37.42
C ALA A 255 -4.59 -0.68 -38.03
N LYS A 256 -5.69 -1.06 -37.35
CA LYS A 256 -7.05 -0.73 -37.78
C LYS A 256 -7.29 0.78 -37.79
N LEU A 257 -6.91 1.47 -36.71
CA LEU A 257 -7.02 2.92 -36.61
C LEU A 257 -6.16 3.64 -37.65
N ASP A 258 -4.94 3.17 -37.92
CA ASP A 258 -4.10 3.76 -38.98
C ASP A 258 -4.73 3.59 -40.37
N VAL A 259 -5.31 2.43 -40.68
CA VAL A 259 -6.05 2.22 -41.93
C VAL A 259 -7.27 3.14 -42.02
N GLU A 260 -8.03 3.32 -40.94
CA GLU A 260 -9.15 4.26 -40.89
C GLU A 260 -8.69 5.71 -41.07
N ASN A 261 -7.63 6.12 -40.39
CA ASN A 261 -7.07 7.46 -40.52
C ASN A 261 -6.52 7.72 -41.94
N ARG A 262 -5.88 6.72 -42.57
CA ARG A 262 -5.48 6.79 -43.99
C ARG A 262 -6.67 6.90 -44.95
N LYS A 263 -7.80 6.27 -44.63
CA LYS A 263 -9.05 6.45 -45.39
C LYS A 263 -9.64 7.85 -45.20
N ALA A 264 -9.59 8.41 -43.99
CA ALA A 264 -10.07 9.76 -43.68
C ALA A 264 -9.17 10.86 -44.29
N THR A 265 -7.85 10.67 -44.27
CA THR A 265 -6.85 11.59 -44.83
C THR A 265 -6.64 11.43 -46.34
N ARG A 266 -7.23 10.40 -46.97
CA ARG A 266 -7.23 10.24 -48.41
C ARG A 266 -7.90 11.48 -49.03
N SER A 267 -7.07 12.39 -49.55
CA SER A 267 -7.56 13.64 -50.12
C SER A 267 -8.54 13.34 -51.25
N ASN A 268 -9.74 13.91 -51.18
CA ASN A 268 -10.73 13.87 -52.26
C ASN A 268 -10.26 14.69 -53.50
N LEU A 269 -8.98 15.07 -53.56
CA LEU A 269 -8.41 15.98 -54.56
C LEU A 269 -8.67 15.49 -55.99
N LYS A 270 -8.50 14.19 -56.27
CA LYS A 270 -8.77 13.62 -57.61
C LYS A 270 -10.23 13.81 -58.02
N ALA A 271 -11.18 13.48 -57.14
CA ALA A 271 -12.60 13.65 -57.41
C ALA A 271 -13.00 15.13 -57.54
N ARG A 272 -12.38 16.03 -56.76
CA ARG A 272 -12.55 17.48 -56.91
C ARG A 272 -11.98 18.00 -58.23
N MET A 273 -10.83 17.51 -58.67
CA MET A 273 -10.22 17.88 -59.96
C MET A 273 -11.08 17.39 -61.14
N ASP A 274 -11.59 16.16 -61.08
CA ASP A 274 -12.44 15.61 -62.14
C ASP A 274 -13.80 16.35 -62.21
N ALA A 275 -14.37 16.74 -61.08
CA ALA A 275 -15.59 17.56 -61.05
C ALA A 275 -15.37 18.98 -61.64
N ALA A 276 -14.23 19.60 -61.36
CA ALA A 276 -13.86 20.90 -61.92
C ALA A 276 -13.62 20.83 -63.44
N ALA A 277 -13.00 19.76 -63.93
CA ALA A 277 -12.78 19.53 -65.36
C ALA A 277 -14.10 19.32 -66.13
N VAL A 278 -15.12 18.73 -65.49
CA VAL A 278 -16.45 18.59 -66.07
C VAL A 278 -17.22 19.92 -66.07
N GLN A 279 -16.98 20.81 -65.10
CA GLN A 279 -17.59 22.13 -65.04
C GLN A 279 -17.01 23.12 -66.06
N THR A 280 -15.75 22.98 -66.46
CA THR A 280 -15.12 23.80 -67.51
C THR A 280 -15.40 23.33 -68.93
N ALA A 281 -16.04 22.18 -69.12
CA ALA A 281 -16.40 21.62 -70.42
C ALA A 281 -17.88 21.85 -70.81
N ARG A 282 -18.60 22.72 -70.10
CA ARG A 282 -19.97 23.18 -70.40
C ARG A 282 -19.96 24.65 -70.75
#